data_AF-A0A9J6AA34-F1
#
_entry.id   AF-A0A9J6AA34-F1
#
_cell.length_a   1.000
_cell.length_b   1.000
_cell.length_c   1.000
_cell.angle_alpha   90.00
_cell.angle_beta   90.00
_cell.angle_gamma   90.00
#
_symmetry.space_group_name_H-M   'P 1'
#
loop_
_entity.id
_entity.type
_entity.pdbx_description
1 polymer ?
#
loop_
_entity_poly.entity_id
_entity_poly.type
_entity_poly.pdbx_seq_one_letter_code
_entity_poly.pdbx_strand_id
1 'polypeptide(L)'
;MDRNSIKKPFLPAYVDKSQSNSLEVKHLANVPQQEPSSNDCGMYTCLFVEYISNGVFDIGSIDIDARYHRQRYATIIWQYEKTKNDMAD
;
A
#
# COMPACT_ATOMS: atom_id res chain seq x y z
N MET A 1 -17.52 -8.87 -8.44
CA MET A 1 -17.27 -8.08 -7.21
C MET A 1 -18.34 -7.01 -7.13
N ASP A 2 -19.19 -7.04 -6.09
CA ASP A 2 -20.16 -5.98 -5.85
C ASP A 2 -19.43 -4.73 -5.34
N ARG A 3 -19.50 -3.63 -6.10
CA ARG A 3 -18.85 -2.35 -5.77
C ARG A 3 -19.44 -1.72 -4.50
N ASN A 4 -20.60 -2.16 -4.04
CA ASN A 4 -21.27 -1.63 -2.85
C ASN A 4 -20.79 -2.27 -1.54
N SER A 5 -20.02 -3.36 -1.59
CA SER A 5 -19.46 -4.00 -0.39
C SER A 5 -18.17 -3.34 0.13
N ILE A 6 -17.60 -2.38 -0.60
CA ILE A 6 -16.41 -1.65 -0.17
C ILE A 6 -16.84 -0.58 0.84
N LYS A 7 -16.64 -0.86 2.13
CA LYS A 7 -16.78 0.15 3.19
C LYS A 7 -15.79 1.28 2.91
N LYS A 8 -16.30 2.47 2.58
CA LYS A 8 -15.44 3.66 2.46
C LYS A 8 -14.89 3.98 3.85
N PRO A 9 -13.56 4.14 4.00
CA PRO A 9 -13.00 4.58 5.26
C PRO A 9 -13.58 5.96 5.61
N PHE A 10 -14.02 6.14 6.85
CA PHE A 10 -14.41 7.45 7.36
C PHE A 10 -13.14 8.28 7.52
N LEU A 11 -13.00 9.32 6.69
CA LEU A 11 -11.85 10.20 6.66
C LEU A 11 -12.28 11.58 7.19
N PRO A 12 -12.39 11.78 8.52
CA PRO A 12 -12.97 12.99 9.10
C PRO A 12 -12.30 14.28 8.62
N ALA A 13 -11.00 14.23 8.29
CA ALA A 13 -10.26 15.35 7.71
C ALA A 13 -10.71 15.75 6.28
N TYR A 14 -11.64 15.01 5.67
CA TYR A 14 -12.07 15.19 4.27
C TYR A 14 -13.60 15.11 4.07
N VAL A 15 -14.40 14.97 5.13
CA VAL A 15 -15.87 14.83 5.04
C VAL A 15 -16.56 16.11 4.54
N ASP A 16 -16.02 17.29 4.89
CA ASP A 16 -16.62 18.60 4.55
C ASP A 16 -15.74 19.44 3.60
N LYS A 17 -14.77 18.81 2.92
CA LYS A 17 -13.91 19.52 1.98
C LYS A 17 -14.55 19.57 0.59
N SER A 18 -14.88 20.78 0.13
CA SER A 18 -15.20 21.06 -1.28
C SER A 18 -13.99 20.80 -2.19
N GLN A 19 -14.24 20.62 -3.49
CA GLN A 19 -13.20 20.46 -4.52
C GLN A 19 -12.20 21.63 -4.58
N SER A 20 -12.59 22.82 -4.08
CA SER A 20 -11.73 23.99 -4.01
C SER A 20 -10.74 23.97 -2.84
N ASN A 21 -10.90 23.05 -1.88
CA ASN A 21 -9.92 22.89 -0.81
C ASN A 21 -8.68 22.19 -1.34
N SER A 22 -7.51 22.80 -1.09
CA SER A 22 -6.24 22.17 -1.43
C SER A 22 -6.03 20.91 -0.59
N LEU A 23 -5.49 19.87 -1.22
CA LEU A 23 -5.05 18.67 -0.52
C LEU A 23 -3.64 18.90 0.00
N GLU A 24 -3.37 18.39 1.19
CA GLU A 24 -2.00 18.30 1.67
C GLU A 24 -1.26 17.26 0.81
N VAL A 25 -0.24 17.69 0.08
CA VAL A 25 0.62 16.83 -0.73
C VAL A 25 2.00 16.80 -0.09
N LYS A 26 2.45 15.60 0.27
CA LYS A 26 3.80 15.37 0.82
C LYS A 26 4.67 14.72 -0.25
N HIS A 27 5.80 15.35 -0.56
CA HIS A 27 6.84 14.76 -1.37
C HIS A 27 7.89 14.14 -0.44
N LEU A 28 8.01 12.82 -0.48
CA LEU A 28 9.05 12.10 0.26
C LEU A 28 10.30 12.02 -0.63
N ALA A 29 11.37 12.69 -0.20
CA ALA A 29 12.67 12.61 -0.86
C ALA A 29 13.48 11.42 -0.32
N ASN A 30 14.51 11.00 -1.06
CA ASN A 30 15.44 9.94 -0.66
C ASN A 30 14.79 8.58 -0.36
N VAL A 31 13.60 8.30 -0.91
CA VAL A 31 12.99 6.98 -0.78
C VAL A 31 13.86 5.94 -1.49
N PRO A 32 13.97 4.71 -0.94
CA PRO A 32 14.68 3.63 -1.60
C PRO A 32 14.15 3.41 -3.02
N GLN A 33 15.03 3.21 -3.98
CA GLN A 33 14.66 2.98 -5.37
C GLN A 33 14.91 1.52 -5.74
N GLN A 34 14.03 0.95 -6.55
CA GLN A 34 14.31 -0.34 -7.16
C GLN A 34 15.52 -0.24 -8.09
N GLU A 35 16.27 -1.33 -8.22
CA GLU A 35 17.34 -1.43 -9.20
C GLU A 35 16.78 -1.24 -10.63
N PRO A 36 17.49 -0.56 -11.54
CA PRO A 36 16.98 -0.28 -12.90
C PRO A 36 16.59 -1.52 -13.69
N SER A 37 17.26 -2.66 -13.45
CA SER A 37 16.98 -3.94 -14.08
C SER A 37 15.95 -4.79 -13.33
N SER A 38 15.41 -4.29 -12.22
CA SER A 38 14.44 -5.02 -11.42
C SER A 38 13.00 -4.80 -11.91
N ASN A 39 12.18 -5.83 -11.78
CA ASN A 39 10.72 -5.80 -12.01
C ASN A 39 9.95 -5.66 -10.69
N ASP A 40 10.44 -4.83 -9.77
CA ASP A 40 9.95 -4.74 -8.39
C ASP A 40 9.03 -3.55 -8.12
N CYS A 41 8.63 -2.79 -9.15
CA CYS A 41 7.86 -1.54 -8.97
C CYS A 41 6.55 -1.75 -8.18
N GLY A 42 5.86 -2.87 -8.44
CA GLY A 42 4.66 -3.25 -7.70
C GLY A 42 4.95 -3.56 -6.23
N MET A 43 6.07 -4.26 -5.96
CA MET A 43 6.51 -4.57 -4.59
C MET A 43 6.85 -3.29 -3.80
N TYR A 44 7.62 -2.38 -4.40
CA TYR A 44 7.93 -1.08 -3.78
C TYR A 44 6.66 -0.25 -3.50
N THR A 45 5.69 -0.28 -4.42
CA THR A 45 4.40 0.39 -4.23
C THR A 45 3.65 -0.18 -3.02
N CYS A 46 3.54 -1.51 -2.91
CA CYS A 46 2.92 -2.16 -1.76
C CYS A 46 3.63 -1.83 -0.45
N LEU A 47 4.97 -1.83 -0.47
CA LEU A 47 5.78 -1.50 0.69
C LEU A 47 5.55 -0.06 1.16
N PHE A 48 5.59 0.92 0.26
CA PHE A 48 5.36 2.31 0.63
C PHE A 48 3.95 2.53 1.17
N VAL A 49 2.94 1.89 0.57
CA VAL A 49 1.57 1.93 1.10
C VAL A 49 1.51 1.35 2.52
N GLU A 50 2.20 0.23 2.79
CA GLU A 50 2.27 -0.38 4.12
C GLU A 50 2.88 0.59 5.15
N TYR A 51 4.04 1.19 4.86
CA TYR A 51 4.70 2.12 5.78
C TYR A 51 3.89 3.40 6.02
N ILE A 52 3.39 4.03 4.95
CA ILE A 52 2.60 5.26 5.04
C ILE A 52 1.29 5.01 5.81
N SER A 53 0.65 3.86 5.59
CA SER A 53 -0.57 3.47 6.33
C SER A 53 -0.32 3.30 7.83
N ASN A 54 0.91 2.95 8.22
CA ASN A 54 1.34 2.86 9.61
C ASN A 54 1.96 4.18 10.13
N GLY A 55 1.82 5.29 9.40
CA GLY A 55 2.29 6.61 9.81
C GLY A 55 3.81 6.81 9.70
N VAL A 56 4.51 5.93 8.99
CA VAL A 56 5.96 6.04 8.78
C VAL A 56 6.22 6.77 7.46
N PHE A 57 6.77 7.98 7.56
CA PHE A 57 7.07 8.85 6.41
C PHE A 57 8.58 9.01 6.16
N ASP A 58 9.42 8.65 7.12
CA ASP A 58 10.88 8.63 6.95
C ASP A 58 11.33 7.24 6.50
N ILE A 59 11.25 7.01 5.20
CA ILE A 59 11.50 5.70 4.57
C ILE A 59 12.93 5.64 3.99
N GLY A 60 13.65 6.76 3.96
CA GLY A 60 14.91 6.87 3.22
C GLY A 60 16.07 6.06 3.77
N SER A 61 16.03 5.68 5.05
CA SER A 61 17.05 4.83 5.68
C SER A 61 16.70 3.35 5.69
N ILE A 62 15.59 2.96 5.06
CA ILE A 62 15.11 1.58 5.11
C ILE A 62 15.87 0.77 4.06
N ASP A 63 16.57 -0.26 4.52
CA ASP A 63 17.11 -1.30 3.66
C ASP A 63 15.99 -2.24 3.22
N ILE A 64 15.83 -2.40 1.90
CA ILE A 64 14.75 -3.19 1.31
C ILE A 64 15.32 -4.50 0.75
N ASP A 65 15.07 -5.60 1.46
CA ASP A 65 15.23 -6.93 0.87
C ASP A 65 14.02 -7.25 -0.03
N ALA A 66 14.18 -6.95 -1.32
CA ALA A 66 13.14 -7.17 -2.31
C ALA A 66 12.68 -8.64 -2.38
N ARG A 67 13.59 -9.60 -2.16
CA ARG A 67 13.25 -11.03 -2.20
C ARG A 67 12.39 -11.40 -1.00
N TYR A 68 12.74 -10.94 0.19
CA TYR A 68 11.94 -11.14 1.40
C TYR A 68 10.52 -10.57 1.24
N HIS A 69 10.40 -9.33 0.75
CA HIS A 69 9.09 -8.69 0.58
C HIS A 69 8.23 -9.38 -0.48
N ARG A 70 8.81 -9.82 -1.61
CA ARG A 70 8.07 -10.63 -2.60
C ARG A 70 7.52 -11.91 -1.99
N GLN A 71 8.31 -12.63 -1.19
CA GLN A 71 7.85 -13.84 -0.52
C GLN A 71 6.72 -13.54 0.47
N ARG A 72 6.90 -12.52 1.32
CA ARG A 72 5.87 -12.11 2.28
C ARG A 72 4.55 -11.75 1.60
N TYR A 73 4.58 -10.93 0.56
CA TYR A 73 3.37 -10.53 -0.16
C TYR A 73 2.73 -11.69 -0.92
N ALA A 74 3.51 -12.56 -1.55
CA ALA A 74 2.99 -13.78 -2.19
C ALA A 74 2.27 -14.68 -1.18
N THR A 75 2.83 -14.89 0.02
CA THR A 75 2.19 -15.68 1.08
C THR A 75 0.89 -15.04 1.56
N ILE A 76 0.86 -13.72 1.75
CA ILE A 76 -0.37 -13.01 2.18
C ILE A 76 -1.47 -13.14 1.13
N ILE A 77 -1.15 -12.93 -0.15
CA ILE A 77 -2.11 -13.03 -1.25
C ILE A 77 -2.66 -14.46 -1.34
N TRP A 78 -1.78 -15.45 -1.30
CA TRP A 78 -2.17 -16.86 -1.32
C TRP A 78 -3.11 -17.22 -0.15
N GLN A 79 -2.79 -16.79 1.06
CA GLN A 79 -3.62 -17.06 2.25
C GLN A 79 -5.00 -16.40 2.13
N TYR A 80 -5.05 -15.17 1.60
CA TYR A 80 -6.30 -14.46 1.35
C TYR A 80 -7.17 -15.19 0.31
N GLU A 81 -6.58 -15.62 -0.80
CA GLU A 81 -7.31 -16.37 -1.84
C GLU A 81 -7.86 -17.68 -1.31
N LYS A 82 -7.08 -18.43 -0.52
CA LYS A 82 -7.57 -19.64 0.17
C LYS A 82 -8.76 -19.35 1.07
N THR A 83 -8.59 -18.40 1.99
CA THR A 83 -9.63 -18.02 2.96
C THR A 83 -10.91 -17.57 2.25
N LYS A 84 -10.77 -16.81 1.16
CA LYS A 84 -11.90 -16.34 0.37
C LYS A 84 -12.63 -17.47 -0.35
N ASN A 85 -11.90 -18.46 -0.87
CA ASN A 85 -12.50 -19.63 -1.51
C ASN A 85 -13.19 -20.53 -0.47
N ASP A 86 -12.59 -20.70 0.71
CA ASP A 86 -13.18 -21.45 1.83
C ASP A 86 -14.45 -20.77 2.39
N MET A 87 -14.59 -19.44 2.25
CA MET A 87 -15.80 -18.68 2.59
C MET A 87 -16.88 -18.71 1.49
N ALA A 88 -16.59 -19.30 0.33
CA ALA A 88 -17.51 -19.36 -0.81
C ALA A 88 -18.22 -20.71 -0.95
N ASP A 89 -17.81 -21.73 -0.18
CA ASP A 89 -18.50 -23.02 0.07
C ASP A 89 -19.32 -22.96 1.38
#